data_AF-A0A8J3XSR4-F1
#
_entry.id   AF-A0A8J3XSR4-F1
#
_cell.length_a   1.000
_cell.length_b   1.000
_cell.length_c   1.000
_cell.angle_alpha   90.00
_cell.angle_beta   90.00
_cell.angle_gamma   90.00
#
_symmetry.space_group_name_H-M   'P 1'
#
loop_
_entity.id
_entity.type
_entity.pdbx_description
1 polymer ?
#
loop_
_entity_poly.entity_id
_entity_poly.type
_entity_poly.pdbx_seq_one_letter_code
_entity_poly.pdbx_strand_id
1 'polypeptide(L)' 'MAVNPSSAAPYAEEGLWDCESMTRRLAATLTPLHDVTLERLALLRDDPAEYLDVQDAAAERLNQAIR' A
#
# COMPACT_ATOMS: atom_id res chain seq x y z
N MET A 1 -5.88 7.67 -24.98
CA MET A 1 -6.57 8.13 -23.75
C MET A 1 -5.55 8.04 -22.63
N ALA A 2 -4.99 9.17 -22.18
CA ALA A 2 -4.05 9.18 -21.07
C ALA A 2 -4.85 9.27 -19.76
N VAL A 3 -4.71 8.27 -18.90
CA VAL A 3 -5.22 8.34 -17.53
C VAL A 3 -4.39 9.38 -16.80
N ASN A 4 -5.02 10.34 -16.14
CA ASN A 4 -4.31 11.22 -15.21
C ASN A 4 -3.78 10.35 -14.07
N PRO A 5 -2.46 10.27 -13.83
CA PRO A 5 -1.92 9.42 -12.76
C PRO A 5 -2.44 9.84 -11.38
N SER A 6 -2.75 11.13 -11.21
CA SER A 6 -3.37 11.68 -10.00
C SER A 6 -4.80 11.18 -9.75
N SER A 7 -5.53 10.74 -10.79
CA SER A 7 -6.87 10.16 -10.64
C SER A 7 -6.83 8.72 -10.13
N ALA A 8 -5.66 8.06 -10.12
CA ALA A 8 -5.48 6.70 -9.61
C ALA A 8 -5.13 6.66 -8.12
N ALA A 9 -4.65 7.78 -7.55
CA ALA A 9 -4.25 7.90 -6.15
C ALA A 9 -5.32 7.43 -5.14
N PRO A 10 -6.59 7.88 -5.19
CA PRO A 10 -7.60 7.44 -4.22
C PRO A 10 -7.92 5.94 -4.35
N TYR A 11 -7.85 5.36 -5.55
CA TYR A 11 -8.08 3.92 -5.76
C TYR A 11 -6.94 3.07 -5.22
N ALA A 12 -5.70 3.59 -5.26
CA ALA A 12 -4.55 2.93 -4.66
C ALA A 12 -4.64 2.95 -3.12
N GLU A 13 -5.19 4.01 -2.53
CA GLU A 13 -5.44 4.06 -1.10
C GLU A 13 -6.48 3.03 -0.68
N GLU A 14 -7.66 3.00 -1.33
CA GLU A 14 -8.72 2.03 -1.00
C GLU A 14 -8.24 0.58 -1.11
N GLY A 15 -7.34 0.29 -2.06
CA GLY A 15 -6.76 -1.03 -2.23
C GLY A 15 -6.02 -1.57 -0.99
N LEU A 16 -5.57 -0.73 -0.05
CA LEU A 16 -4.96 -1.19 1.22
C LEU A 16 -5.94 -1.91 2.15
N TRP A 17 -7.24 -1.72 1.94
CA TRP A 17 -8.32 -2.37 2.69
C TRP A 17 -9.04 -3.44 1.86
N ASP A 18 -8.61 -3.66 0.62
CA ASP A 18 -9.17 -4.70 -0.24
C ASP A 18 -8.89 -6.09 0.35
N CYS A 19 -9.73 -7.08 0.07
CA CYS A 19 -9.56 -8.47 0.53
C CYS A 19 -8.55 -9.27 -0.32
N GLU A 20 -8.39 -8.91 -1.59
CA GLU A 20 -7.52 -9.61 -2.53
C GLU A 20 -6.07 -9.17 -2.33
N SER A 21 -5.18 -10.14 -2.08
CA SER A 21 -3.77 -9.88 -1.79
C SER A 21 -3.05 -9.15 -2.93
N MET A 22 -3.40 -9.45 -4.18
CA MET A 22 -2.80 -8.79 -5.34
C MET A 22 -3.15 -7.29 -5.39
N THR A 23 -4.42 -6.93 -5.15
CA THR A 23 -4.87 -5.54 -5.06
C THR A 23 -4.17 -4.83 -3.92
N ARG A 24 -4.13 -5.47 -2.75
CA ARG A 24 -3.51 -4.92 -1.54
C ARG A 24 -2.01 -4.71 -1.68
N ARG A 25 -1.29 -5.65 -2.29
CA ARG A 25 0.14 -5.52 -2.61
C ARG A 25 0.41 -4.37 -3.57
N LEU A 26 -0.41 -4.25 -4.62
CA LEU A 26 -0.27 -3.16 -5.59
C LEU A 26 -0.52 -1.81 -4.91
N ALA A 27 -1.55 -1.72 -4.08
CA ALA A 27 -1.84 -0.56 -3.25
C ALA A 27 -0.69 -0.22 -2.30
N ALA A 28 -0.12 -1.20 -1.61
CA ALA A 28 1.03 -1.02 -0.73
C ALA A 28 2.25 -0.41 -1.45
N THR A 29 2.37 -0.66 -2.75
CA THR A 29 3.44 -0.11 -3.58
C THR A 29 3.13 1.32 -4.05
N LEU A 30 1.89 1.59 -4.46
CA LEU A 30 1.54 2.79 -5.23
C LEU A 30 0.90 3.91 -4.41
N THR A 31 0.37 3.60 -3.23
CA THR A 31 -0.37 4.58 -2.44
C THR A 31 0.48 5.82 -2.12
N PRO A 32 -0.06 7.04 -2.21
CA PRO A 32 0.57 8.23 -1.67
C PRO A 32 0.87 8.07 -0.17
N LEU A 33 1.96 8.67 0.30
CA LEU A 33 2.29 8.62 1.72
C LEU A 33 1.69 9.80 2.46
N HIS A 34 0.90 9.50 3.48
CA HIS A 34 0.43 10.40 4.53
C HIS A 34 0.14 9.56 5.78
N ASP A 35 -0.23 10.20 6.89
CA ASP A 35 -0.33 9.54 8.20
C ASP A 35 -1.17 8.25 8.17
N VAL A 36 -2.34 8.30 7.51
CA VAL A 36 -3.25 7.14 7.41
C VAL A 36 -2.63 5.98 6.62
N THR A 37 -2.00 6.23 5.48
CA THR A 37 -1.40 5.16 4.68
C THR A 37 -0.14 4.62 5.34
N LEU A 38 0.65 5.46 6.01
CA LEU A 38 1.80 5.03 6.81
C LEU A 38 1.40 4.11 7.96
N GLU A 39 0.35 4.47 8.72
CA GLU A 39 -0.20 3.62 9.77
C GLU A 39 -0.68 2.29 9.20
N ARG A 40 -1.44 2.34 8.10
CA ARG A 40 -1.96 1.14 7.46
C ARG A 40 -0.85 0.22 6.93
N LEU A 41 0.19 0.77 6.31
CA LEU A 41 1.35 0.00 5.85
C LEU A 41 2.09 -0.66 7.02
N ALA A 42 2.22 0.01 8.16
CA ALA A 42 2.84 -0.57 9.36
C ALA A 42 2.02 -1.78 9.87
N LEU A 43 0.69 -1.65 9.91
CA LEU A 43 -0.19 -2.75 10.28
C LEU A 43 -0.05 -3.93 9.32
N LEU A 44 0.00 -3.70 8.00
CA LEU A 44 0.16 -4.76 7.01
C LEU A 44 1.51 -5.46 7.12
N ARG A 45 2.60 -4.72 7.36
CA ARG A 45 3.94 -5.29 7.55
C ARG A 45 3.98 -6.27 8.73
N ASP A 46 3.32 -5.90 9.83
CA ASP A 46 3.44 -6.61 11.10
C ASP A 46 2.30 -7.64 11.33
N ASP A 47 1.34 -7.76 10.41
CA ASP A 47 0.21 -8.70 10.54
C ASP A 47 0.62 -10.13 10.15
N PRO A 48 0.68 -11.09 11.11
CA PRO A 48 1.07 -12.46 10.82
C PRO A 48 0.06 -13.24 9.97
N ALA A 49 -1.18 -12.75 9.83
CA ALA A 49 -2.19 -13.35 8.96
C ALA A 49 -2.09 -12.86 7.50
N GLU A 50 -1.28 -11.83 7.26
CA GLU A 50 -1.11 -11.23 5.93
C GLU A 50 -0.17 -12.07 5.04
N TYR A 51 -0.34 -11.94 3.73
CA TYR A 51 0.53 -12.58 2.75
C TYR A 51 1.93 -11.94 2.79
N LEU A 52 2.97 -12.79 2.73
CA LEU A 52 4.37 -12.34 2.82
C LEU A 52 4.72 -11.27 1.77
N ASP A 53 4.18 -11.39 0.55
CA ASP A 53 4.46 -10.42 -0.51
C ASP A 53 3.78 -9.06 -0.30
N VAL A 54 2.67 -9.02 0.45
CA VAL A 54 2.07 -7.77 0.93
C VAL A 54 2.90 -7.19 2.07
N GLN A 55 3.34 -8.02 3.03
CA GLN A 55 4.21 -7.59 4.13
C GLN A 55 5.52 -6.98 3.62
N ASP A 56 6.19 -7.66 2.69
CA ASP A 56 7.43 -7.18 2.05
C ASP A 56 7.19 -5.85 1.32
N ALA A 57 6.15 -5.75 0.50
CA ALA A 57 5.82 -4.51 -0.21
C ALA A 57 5.57 -3.34 0.77
N ALA A 58 4.88 -3.59 1.87
CA ALA A 58 4.64 -2.59 2.91
C ALA A 58 5.93 -2.19 3.63
N ALA A 59 6.80 -3.16 3.95
CA ALA A 59 8.10 -2.91 4.57
C ALA A 59 9.01 -2.06 3.67
N GLU A 60 9.11 -2.42 2.38
CA GLU A 60 9.86 -1.66 1.39
C GLU A 60 9.34 -0.23 1.26
N ARG A 61 8.01 -0.08 1.21
CA ARG A 61 7.38 1.24 1.09
C ARG A 61 7.65 2.13 2.30
N LEU A 62 7.60 1.58 3.51
CA LEU A 62 7.95 2.30 4.74
C LEU A 62 9.43 2.69 4.78
N ASN A 63 10.32 1.81 4.33
CA ASN A 63 11.75 2.12 4.25
C ASN A 63 12.05 3.26 3.27
N GLN A 64 11.27 3.41 2.20
CA GLN A 64 11.37 4.54 1.27
C GLN A 64 10.88 5.85 1.90
N ALA A 65 9.93 5.81 2.84
CA ALA A 65 9.37 6.99 3.48
C ALA A 65 10.35 7.70 4.45
N ILE A 66 11.34 6.95 4.97
CA ILE A 66 12.29 7.42 5.98
C ILE A 66 13.61 7.91 5.33
N ARG A 67 13.80 7.66 4.03
CA ARG A 67 14.94 8.15 3.25
C ARG A 67 14.68 9.55 2.73
#